data_AF-A0A811TC89-F1
#
_entry.id   AF-A0A811TC89-F1
#
_cell.length_a   1.000
_cell.length_b   1.000
_cell.length_c   1.000
_cell.angle_alpha   90.00
_cell.angle_beta   90.00
_cell.angle_gamma   90.00
#
_symmetry.space_group_name_H-M   'P 1'
#
loop_
_entity.id
_entity.type
_entity.pdbx_description
1 polymer ?
#
loop_
_entity_poly.entity_id
_entity_poly.type
_entity_poly.pdbx_seq_one_letter_code
_entity_poly.pdbx_strand_id
1 'polypeptide(L)'
;MIKVSEYLISIKIEELKEGGYIATSNDIQGLIAQGRTITETMEIAQDVARKLIESYTEHDDPLPFKIELSKKVIQDVKIPVNVTV
;
A
#
# COMPACT_ATOMS: atom_id res chain seq x y z
N MET A 1 -21.18 -14.40 0.72
CA MET A 1 -20.06 -14.33 1.69
C MET A 1 -18.97 -13.50 1.03
N ILE A 2 -18.69 -12.29 1.53
CA ILE A 2 -17.66 -11.41 0.93
C ILE A 2 -16.29 -11.96 1.32
N LYS A 3 -15.45 -12.25 0.34
CA LYS A 3 -14.09 -12.75 0.57
C LYS A 3 -13.15 -11.55 0.74
N VAL A 4 -12.81 -11.22 1.97
CA VAL A 4 -11.83 -10.15 2.27
C VAL A 4 -10.43 -10.76 2.16
N SER A 5 -9.61 -10.23 1.25
CA SER A 5 -8.21 -10.60 1.08
C SER A 5 -7.35 -9.38 1.37
N GLU A 6 -6.33 -9.55 2.21
CA GLU A 6 -5.36 -8.51 2.51
C GLU A 6 -4.08 -8.80 1.71
N TYR A 7 -3.47 -7.77 1.16
CA TYR A 7 -2.30 -7.88 0.29
C TYR A 7 -1.20 -6.94 0.80
N LEU A 8 0.04 -7.43 0.81
CA LEU A 8 1.23 -6.62 1.06
C LEU A 8 1.86 -6.23 -0.28
N ILE A 9 2.12 -4.94 -0.43
CA ILE A 9 2.65 -4.34 -1.65
C ILE A 9 3.87 -3.49 -1.33
N SER A 10 4.85 -3.49 -2.22
CA SER A 10 6.01 -2.60 -2.13
C SER A 10 5.76 -1.33 -2.91
N ILE A 11 5.94 -0.18 -2.25
CA ILE A 11 5.91 1.15 -2.88
C ILE A 11 7.25 1.87 -2.64
N LYS A 12 7.65 2.68 -3.61
CA LYS A 12 8.77 3.61 -3.50
C LYS A 12 8.19 5.01 -3.33
N ILE A 13 8.60 5.70 -2.27
CA ILE A 13 8.21 7.09 -2.00
C ILE A 13 9.42 7.99 -2.26
N GLU A 14 9.23 9.04 -3.04
CA GLU A 14 10.25 10.03 -3.39
C GLU A 14 9.73 11.44 -3.12
N GLU A 15 10.59 12.32 -2.60
CA GLU A 15 10.28 13.74 -2.45
C GLU A 15 10.39 14.46 -3.79
N LEU A 16 9.45 15.37 -4.07
CA LEU A 16 9.41 16.15 -5.31
C LEU A 16 10.13 17.49 -5.14
N LYS A 17 10.80 17.96 -6.20
CA LYS A 17 11.53 19.24 -6.21
C LYS A 17 10.64 20.46 -5.93
N GLU A 18 9.36 20.36 -6.27
CA GLU A 18 8.34 21.38 -6.06
C GLU A 18 7.64 21.28 -4.70
N GLY A 19 8.06 20.32 -3.87
CA GLY A 19 7.45 20.00 -2.58
C GLY A 19 6.44 18.85 -2.66
N GLY A 20 6.29 18.15 -1.54
CA GLY A 20 5.43 16.96 -1.44
C GLY A 20 6.16 15.67 -1.86
N TYR A 21 5.39 14.59 -1.99
CA TYR A 21 5.92 13.24 -2.20
C TYR A 21 5.12 12.51 -3.27
N ILE A 22 5.79 11.66 -4.04
CA ILE A 22 5.19 10.73 -5.00
C ILE A 22 5.47 9.29 -4.58
N ALA A 23 4.44 8.45 -4.62
CA ALA A 23 4.53 7.00 -4.47
C ALA A 23 4.34 6.32 -5.82
N THR A 24 5.22 5.39 -6.14
CA THR A 24 5.13 4.50 -7.31
C THR A 24 5.38 3.05 -6.91
N SER A 25 4.98 2.09 -7.74
CA SER A 25 5.32 0.68 -7.55
C SER A 25 5.87 0.07 -8.83
N ASN A 26 6.98 -0.68 -8.70
CA ASN A 26 7.49 -1.51 -9.79
C ASN A 26 6.69 -2.81 -9.96
N ASP A 27 5.88 -3.16 -8.96
CA ASP A 27 5.18 -4.44 -8.88
C ASP A 27 3.70 -4.30 -9.25
N ILE A 28 3.14 -3.09 -9.11
CA ILE A 28 1.75 -2.78 -9.50
C ILE A 28 1.77 -1.68 -10.56
N GLN A 29 1.56 -2.09 -11.81
CA GLN A 29 1.44 -1.15 -12.92
C GLN A 29 0.25 -0.19 -12.71
N GLY A 30 0.47 1.09 -12.98
CA GLY A 30 -0.54 2.14 -12.81
C GLY A 30 -0.65 2.69 -11.39
N LEU A 31 0.10 2.15 -10.41
CA LEU A 31 0.15 2.72 -9.07
C LEU A 31 1.02 3.98 -9.08
N ILE A 32 0.34 5.13 -9.07
CA ILE A 32 0.92 6.44 -8.87
C ILE A 32 0.04 7.20 -7.88
N ALA A 33 0.63 7.73 -6.83
CA ALA A 33 -0.05 8.54 -5.83
C ALA A 33 0.84 9.71 -5.42
N GLN A 34 0.26 10.88 -5.15
CA GLN A 34 1.00 12.07 -4.73
C GLN A 34 0.29 12.73 -3.55
N GLY A 35 1.06 13.17 -2.56
CA GLY A 35 0.56 13.86 -1.37
C GLY A 35 1.52 14.93 -0.87
N ARG A 36 1.08 15.75 0.07
CA ARG A 36 1.90 16.79 0.71
C ARG A 36 2.80 16.22 1.79
N THR A 37 2.42 15.08 2.37
CA THR A 37 3.18 14.35 3.40
C THR A 37 3.36 12.89 3.01
N ILE A 38 4.34 12.22 3.63
CA ILE A 38 4.57 10.78 3.43
C ILE A 38 3.30 9.98 3.81
N THR A 39 2.69 10.27 4.95
CA THR A 39 1.48 9.59 5.44
C THR A 39 0.31 9.73 4.45
N GLU A 40 0.02 10.95 4.01
CA GLU A 40 -1.04 11.19 3.02
C GLU A 40 -0.76 10.46 1.70
N THR A 41 0.49 10.49 1.25
CA THR A 41 0.91 9.79 0.02
C THR A 41 0.72 8.28 0.15
N MET A 42 0.99 7.70 1.32
CA MET A 42 0.74 6.28 1.61
C MET A 42 -0.75 5.95 1.63
N GLU A 43 -1.59 6.79 2.24
CA GLU A 43 -3.04 6.60 2.28
C GLU A 43 -3.64 6.62 0.86
N ILE A 44 -3.21 7.56 0.02
CA ILE A 44 -3.63 7.63 -1.39
C ILE A 44 -3.12 6.40 -2.16
N ALA A 45 -1.86 5.99 -1.95
CA ALA A 45 -1.30 4.80 -2.59
C ALA A 45 -2.07 3.52 -2.23
N GLN A 46 -2.55 3.40 -0.98
CA GLN A 46 -3.39 2.28 -0.55
C GLN A 46 -4.74 2.25 -1.28
N ASP A 47 -5.42 3.40 -1.41
CA ASP A 47 -6.70 3.47 -2.13
C ASP A 47 -6.53 3.14 -3.63
N VAL A 48 -5.46 3.65 -4.25
CA VAL A 48 -5.11 3.34 -5.65
C VAL A 48 -4.82 1.85 -5.82
N ALA A 49 -3.99 1.26 -4.96
CA ALA A 49 -3.67 -0.16 -5.01
C ALA A 49 -4.90 -1.05 -4.86
N ARG A 50 -5.80 -0.70 -3.93
CA ARG A 50 -7.06 -1.42 -3.72
C ARG A 50 -7.90 -1.43 -5.01
N LYS A 51 -8.12 -0.27 -5.63
CA LYS A 51 -8.89 -0.16 -6.88
C LYS A 51 -8.25 -0.95 -8.04
N LEU A 52 -6.92 -0.93 -8.14
CA LEU A 52 -6.22 -1.71 -9.15
C LEU A 52 -6.41 -3.21 -8.93
N ILE A 53 -6.20 -3.70 -7.71
CA ILE A 53 -6.36 -5.13 -7.36
C ILE A 53 -7.82 -5.59 -7.56
N GLU A 54 -8.79 -4.76 -7.17
CA GLU A 54 -10.22 -4.99 -7.45
C GLU A 54 -10.46 -5.14 -8.96
N SER A 55 -9.91 -4.22 -9.77
CA SER A 55 -10.00 -4.30 -11.23
C SER A 55 -9.40 -5.59 -11.80
N TYR A 56 -8.21 -6.01 -11.35
CA TYR A 56 -7.62 -7.30 -11.79
C TYR A 56 -8.54 -8.47 -11.46
N THR A 57 -9.14 -8.46 -10.27
CA THR A 57 -10.04 -9.52 -9.79
C THR A 57 -11.35 -9.54 -10.58
N GLU A 58 -11.91 -8.37 -10.92
CA GLU A 58 -13.14 -8.24 -11.71
C GLU A 58 -13.00 -8.71 -13.16
N HIS A 59 -11.79 -8.61 -13.73
CA HIS A 59 -11.51 -8.99 -15.11
C HIS A 59 -10.91 -10.40 -15.25
N ASP A 60 -10.83 -11.16 -14.14
CA ASP A 60 -10.13 -12.45 -14.07
C ASP A 60 -8.66 -12.39 -14.55
N ASP A 61 -8.04 -11.20 -14.44
CA ASP A 61 -6.64 -10.99 -14.79
C ASP A 61 -5.73 -11.49 -13.66
N PRO A 62 -4.57 -12.09 -13.98
CA PRO A 62 -3.64 -12.53 -12.96
C PRO A 62 -3.07 -11.33 -12.20
N LEU A 63 -3.23 -11.34 -10.87
CA LEU A 63 -2.55 -10.37 -10.01
C LEU A 63 -1.04 -10.44 -10.24
N PRO A 64 -0.34 -9.29 -10.27
CA PRO A 64 1.09 -9.30 -10.52
C PRO A 64 1.83 -10.11 -9.45
N PHE A 65 2.78 -10.94 -9.90
CA PHE A 65 3.42 -12.04 -9.18
C PHE A 65 4.14 -11.69 -7.86
N LYS A 66 4.21 -10.42 -7.48
CA LYS A 66 4.92 -9.94 -6.28
C LYS A 66 4.01 -9.38 -5.19
N ILE A 67 2.69 -9.42 -5.39
CA ILE A 67 1.74 -9.07 -4.34
C ILE A 67 1.57 -10.29 -3.44
N GLU A 68 2.13 -10.22 -2.22
CA GLU A 68 1.96 -11.29 -1.24
C GLU A 68 0.60 -11.16 -0.56
N LEU A 69 -0.14 -12.27 -0.45
CA LEU A 69 -1.28 -12.32 0.47
C LEU A 69 -0.72 -12.07 1.87
N SER A 70 -1.23 -11.03 2.53
CA SER A 70 -0.97 -10.79 3.94
C SER A 70 -1.47 -12.01 4.70
N LYS A 71 -0.53 -12.90 5.08
CA LYS A 71 -0.84 -13.91 6.09
C LYS A 71 -1.21 -13.11 7.32
N LYS A 72 -2.38 -13.37 7.91
CA LYS A 72 -2.81 -12.72 9.14
C LYS A 72 -1.83 -13.08 10.25
N VAL A 73 -0.78 -12.28 10.40
CA VAL A 73 0.25 -12.49 11.39
C VAL A 73 -0.25 -11.84 12.69
N ILE A 74 -1.06 -12.58 13.45
CA ILE A 74 -1.23 -12.26 14.87
C ILE A 74 0.03 -12.78 15.56
N GLN A 75 1.04 -11.92 15.67
CA GLN A 75 2.22 -12.15 16.51
C GLN A 75 2.15 -11.20 17.71
N ASP A 76 2.74 -11.58 18.83
CA ASP A 76 2.90 -10.69 19.99
C ASP A 76 3.73 -9.46 19.59
N VAL A 77 3.06 -8.34 19.28
CA VAL A 77 3.72 -7.08 18.88
C VAL A 77 4.06 -6.26 20.12
N LYS A 78 5.35 -5.96 20.32
CA LYS A 78 5.82 -5.00 21.33
C LYS A 78 5.75 -3.59 20.74
N ILE A 79 5.07 -2.68 21.42
CA ILE A 79 4.96 -1.27 21.02
C ILE A 79 5.78 -0.37 21.96
N PRO A 80 6.44 0.68 21.44
CA PRO A 80 7.16 1.63 22.29
C PRO A 80 6.18 2.48 23.11
N VAL A 81 6.52 2.70 24.38
CA VAL A 81 5.76 3.56 25.30
C VAL A 81 6.70 4.61 25.87
N ASN A 82 6.38 5.88 25.63
CA ASN A 82 7.08 7.01 26.22
C ASN A 82 6.42 7.33 27.57
N VAL A 83 7.21 7.37 28.64
CA VAL A 83 6.78 7.84 29.96
C VAL A 83 7.62 9.02 30.38
N THR A 84 7.00 9.99 31.05
CA THR A 84 7.69 11.09 31.73
C THR A 84 7.56 10.80 33.22
N VAL A 85 8.69 10.58 33.90
CA VAL A 85 8.79 10.38 35.35
C VAL A 85 9.48 11.56 36.01
#